data_AF-A0A4D7B3W7-F1
#
_entry.id   AF-A0A4D7B3W7-F1
#
_cell.length_a   1.000
_cell.length_b   1.000
_cell.length_c   1.000
_cell.angle_alpha   90.00
_cell.angle_beta   90.00
_cell.angle_gamma   90.00
#
_symmetry.space_group_name_H-M   'P 1'
#
loop_
_entity.id
_entity.type
_entity.pdbx_description
1 polymer ?
#
loop_
_entity_poly.entity_id
_entity_poly.type
_entity_poly.pdbx_seq_one_letter_code
_entity_poly.pdbx_strand_id
1 'polypeptide(L)' 'MARLVKEKVSSGAYASESEVIRESLRALQERDVAVERWLRDEVAPTYDAHRKNPGKARPLSAVAAELDSFMDAADKKPR' A
#
# COMPACT_ATOMS: atom_id res chain seq x y z
N MET A 1 6.63 22.03 -10.43
CA MET A 1 5.55 22.06 -9.41
C MET A 1 4.58 23.23 -9.59
N ALA A 2 5.04 24.48 -9.64
CA ALA A 2 4.15 25.64 -9.84
C ALA A 2 3.20 25.53 -11.06
N ARG A 3 3.67 24.94 -12.17
CA ARG A 3 2.83 24.68 -13.35
C ARG A 3 1.66 23.74 -13.06
N LEU A 4 1.90 22.63 -12.36
CA LEU A 4 0.85 21.66 -12.01
C LEU A 4 -0.17 22.26 -11.04
N VAL A 5 0.29 23.07 -10.08
CA VAL A 5 -0.60 23.80 -9.16
C VAL A 5 -1.49 24.77 -9.94
N LYS A 6 -0.90 25.55 -10.86
CA LYS A 6 -1.66 26.45 -11.75
C LYS A 6 -2.66 25.72 -12.62
N GLU A 7 -2.28 24.58 -13.21
CA GLU A 7 -3.18 23.75 -14.02
C GLU A 7 -4.38 23.24 -13.22
N LYS A 8 -4.18 22.81 -11.96
CA LYS A 8 -5.24 22.35 -11.05
C LYS A 8 -6.22 23.46 -10.65
N VAL A 9 -5.72 24.69 -10.49
CA VAL A 9 -6.57 25.85 -10.20
C VAL A 9 -7.30 26.29 -11.47
N SER A 10 -6.60 26.38 -12.61
CA SER A 10 -7.21 26.79 -13.88
C SER A 10 -8.24 25.79 -14.40
N SER A 11 -8.14 24.51 -14.04
CA SER A 11 -9.16 23.51 -14.36
C SER A 11 -10.40 23.60 -13.48
N GLY A 12 -10.42 24.51 -12.48
CA GLY A 12 -11.52 24.65 -11.52
C GLY A 12 -11.59 23.52 -10.48
N ALA A 13 -10.58 22.64 -10.43
CA ALA A 13 -10.57 21.55 -9.44
C ALA A 13 -10.27 22.05 -8.02
N TYR A 14 -9.65 23.23 -7.90
CA TYR A 14 -9.33 23.91 -6.65
C TYR A 14 -9.57 25.40 -6.81
N ALA A 15 -10.05 26.07 -5.75
CA ALA A 15 -10.34 27.50 -5.76
C ALA A 15 -9.08 28.36 -5.64
N SER A 16 -7.98 27.80 -5.11
CA SER A 16 -6.71 28.52 -4.94
C SER A 16 -5.49 27.60 -4.91
N GLU A 17 -4.32 28.17 -5.19
CA GLU A 17 -3.04 27.46 -5.04
C GLU A 17 -2.81 27.00 -3.59
N SER A 18 -3.23 27.83 -2.60
CA SER A 18 -3.11 27.48 -1.18
C SER A 18 -3.97 26.27 -0.79
N GLU A 19 -5.12 26.09 -1.44
CA GLU A 19 -5.98 24.92 -1.23
C GLU A 19 -5.31 23.65 -1.76
N VAL A 20 -4.74 23.70 -2.98
CA VAL A 20 -3.97 22.59 -3.57
C VAL A 20 -2.85 22.16 -2.61
N ILE A 21 -2.10 23.13 -2.06
CA ILE A 21 -0.98 22.84 -1.16
C ILE A 21 -1.45 22.19 0.13
N ARG A 22 -2.50 22.73 0.77
CA ARG A 22 -3.03 22.17 2.02
C ARG A 22 -3.52 20.74 1.83
N GLU A 23 -4.26 20.48 0.75
CA GLU A 23 -4.76 19.14 0.46
C GLU A 23 -3.63 18.16 0.16
N SER A 24 -2.62 18.60 -0.61
CA SER A 24 -1.45 17.77 -0.90
C SER A 24 -0.67 17.41 0.36
N LEU A 25 -0.50 18.35 1.29
CA LEU A 25 0.16 18.10 2.58
C LEU A 25 -0.63 17.13 3.45
N ARG A 26 -1.96 17.22 3.46
CA ARG A 26 -2.83 16.27 4.16
C ARG A 26 -2.67 14.86 3.59
N ALA A 27 -2.75 14.71 2.26
CA ALA A 27 -2.60 13.42 1.60
C ALA A 27 -1.22 12.79 1.88
N LEU A 28 -0.15 13.60 1.90
CA LEU A 28 1.19 13.13 2.27
C LEU A 28 1.22 12.67 3.74
N GLN A 29 0.66 13.45 4.65
CA GLN A 29 0.62 13.11 6.07
C GLN A 29 -0.16 11.82 6.34
N GLU A 30 -1.30 11.63 5.69
CA GLU A 30 -2.13 10.42 5.79
C GLU A 30 -1.37 9.19 5.28
N ARG A 31 -0.70 9.32 4.13
CA ARG A 31 0.15 8.26 3.58
C ARG A 31 1.28 7.91 4.55
N ASP A 32 1.95 8.91 5.12
CA ASP A 32 3.08 8.67 6.02
C ASP A 32 2.62 7.99 7.31
N VAL A 33 1.48 8.40 7.87
CA VAL A 33 0.86 7.71 9.03
C VAL A 33 0.49 6.27 8.69
N ALA A 34 -0.09 6.04 7.52
CA ALA A 34 -0.46 4.69 7.09
C ALA A 34 0.75 3.77 6.94
N VAL A 35 1.82 4.26 6.29
CA VAL A 35 3.07 3.50 6.12
C VAL A 35 3.72 3.22 7.46
N GLU A 36 3.85 4.24 8.32
CA GLU A 36 4.49 4.10 9.62
C GLU A 36 3.72 3.12 10.53
N ARG A 37 2.38 3.18 10.50
CA ARG A 37 1.55 2.22 11.22
C ARG A 37 1.75 0.80 10.69
N TRP A 38 1.74 0.60 9.37
CA TRP A 38 1.97 -0.71 8.77
C TRP A 38 3.36 -1.27 9.11
N LEU A 39 4.39 -0.45 9.06
CA LEU A 39 5.76 -0.84 9.43
C LEU A 39 5.84 -1.30 10.89
N ARG A 40 5.23 -0.54 11.81
CA ARG A 40 5.25 -0.83 13.24
C ARG A 40 4.40 -2.04 13.61
N ASP A 41 3.19 -2.11 13.06
CA ASP A 41 2.17 -3.05 13.54
C ASP A 41 2.26 -4.40 12.80
N GLU A 42 2.79 -4.44 11.57
CA GLU A 42 2.85 -5.66 10.76
C GLU A 42 4.27 -6.07 10.42
N VAL A 43 5.08 -5.17 9.85
CA VAL A 43 6.39 -5.54 9.31
C VAL A 43 7.39 -5.88 10.41
N ALA A 44 7.56 -5.01 11.41
CA ALA A 44 8.51 -5.23 12.49
C ALA A 44 8.20 -6.51 13.29
N PRO A 45 6.94 -6.79 13.71
CA PRO A 45 6.60 -8.04 14.37
C PRO A 45 6.83 -9.28 13.51
N THR A 46 6.52 -9.22 12.21
CA THR A 46 6.76 -10.32 11.27
C THR A 46 8.25 -10.62 11.13
N TYR A 47 9.07 -9.58 11.00
CA TYR A 47 10.52 -9.72 10.94
C TYR A 47 11.09 -10.31 12.23
N ASP A 48 10.68 -9.79 13.39
CA ASP A 48 11.14 -10.32 14.68
C ASP A 48 10.71 -11.78 14.91
N ALA A 49 9.50 -12.15 14.48
CA ALA A 49 9.03 -13.53 14.54
C ALA A 49 9.86 -14.46 13.65
N HIS A 50 10.20 -14.02 12.43
CA HIS A 50 11.06 -14.77 11.53
C HIS A 50 12.49 -14.89 12.09
N ARG A 51 13.06 -13.79 12.59
CA ARG A 51 14.40 -13.79 13.21
C ARG A 51 14.48 -14.74 14.39
N LYS A 52 13.44 -14.82 15.22
CA LYS A 52 13.36 -15.76 16.36
C LYS A 52 13.19 -17.21 15.92
N ASN A 53 12.51 -17.47 14.81
CA ASN A 53 12.29 -18.82 14.30
C ASN A 53 12.33 -18.86 12.76
N PRO A 54 13.54 -18.93 12.16
CA PRO A 54 13.70 -18.90 10.71
C PRO A 54 13.05 -20.09 10.00
N GLY A 55 12.94 -21.24 10.68
CA GLY A 55 12.33 -22.46 10.14
C GLY A 55 10.83 -22.33 9.83
N LYS A 56 10.17 -21.25 10.27
CA LYS A 56 8.79 -20.93 9.85
C LYS A 56 8.70 -20.39 8.42
N ALA A 57 9.82 -20.00 7.80
CA ALA A 57 9.80 -19.57 6.41
C ALA A 57 9.48 -20.73 5.47
N ARG A 58 8.78 -20.42 4.38
CA ARG A 58 8.38 -21.39 3.38
C ARG A 58 9.15 -21.16 2.07
N PRO A 59 9.56 -22.22 1.36
CA PRO A 59 10.11 -22.08 0.02
C PRO A 59 9.10 -21.40 -0.91
N LEU A 60 9.58 -20.45 -1.73
CA LEU A 60 8.72 -19.70 -2.64
C LEU A 60 7.95 -20.60 -3.62
N SER A 61 8.58 -21.68 -4.08
CA SER A 61 7.93 -22.67 -4.95
C SER A 61 6.72 -23.35 -4.31
N ALA A 62 6.78 -23.65 -3.01
CA ALA A 62 5.67 -24.25 -2.29
C ALA A 62 4.50 -23.26 -2.12
N VAL A 63 4.81 -21.98 -1.91
CA VAL A 63 3.80 -20.92 -1.84
C VAL A 63 3.15 -20.69 -3.20
N ALA A 64 3.95 -20.65 -4.28
CA ALA A 64 3.45 -20.47 -5.64
C ALA A 64 2.50 -21.61 -6.05
N ALA A 65 2.89 -22.87 -5.80
CA ALA A 65 2.05 -24.03 -6.11
C ALA A 65 0.72 -24.03 -5.33
N GLU A 66 0.73 -23.59 -4.06
CA GLU A 66 -0.49 -23.43 -3.27
C GLU A 66 -1.39 -22.32 -3.83
N LEU A 67 -0.81 -21.21 -4.25
CA LEU A 67 -1.54 -20.11 -4.86
C LEU A 67 -2.18 -20.52 -6.19
N ASP A 68 -1.45 -21.23 -7.06
CA ASP A 68 -1.98 -21.73 -8.34
C ASP A 68 -3.17 -22.68 -8.10
N SER A 69 -3.04 -23.59 -7.13
CA SER A 69 -4.14 -24.48 -6.72
C SER A 69 -5.37 -23.71 -6.20
N PHE A 70 -5.15 -22.65 -5.43
CA PHE A 70 -6.22 -21.79 -4.95
C PHE A 70 -6.93 -21.06 -6.10
N MET A 71 -6.18 -20.52 -7.06
CA MET A 71 -6.73 -19.83 -8.23
C MET A 71 -7.53 -20.78 -9.12
N ASP A 72 -7.00 -21.98 -9.39
CA ASP A 72 -7.70 -23.02 -10.14
C ASP A 72 -9.02 -23.45 -9.47
N ALA A 73 -9.04 -23.51 -8.14
CA ALA A 73 -10.24 -23.85 -7.39
C ALA A 73 -11.29 -22.72 -7.40
N ALA A 74 -10.83 -21.46 -7.37
CA ALA A 74 -11.70 -20.29 -7.48
C ALA A 74 -12.38 -20.21 -8.86
N ASP A 75 -11.64 -20.51 -9.93
CA ASP A 75 -12.16 -20.52 -11.30
C ASP A 75 -13.16 -21.65 -11.58
N LYS A 76 -13.03 -22.78 -10.87
CA LYS A 76 -13.94 -23.94 -11.00
C LYS A 76 -15.25 -23.80 -10.23
N LYS A 77 -15.43 -22.77 -9.41
CA LYS A 77 -16.66 -22.59 -8.63
C LYS A 77 -17.74 -21.97 -9.53
N PRO A 78 -18.83 -22.69 -9.88
CA PRO A 78 -19.91 -22.10 -10.66
C PRO A 78 -20.54 -20.94 -9.86
N ARG A 79 -20.79 -19.82 -10.55
CA ARG A 79 -21.50 -18.66 -10.00
C ARG A 79 -22.90 -19.01 -9.53
#